data_AF-A0A7Y1F6Q9-F1
#
_entry.id   AF-A0A7Y1F6Q9-F1
#
_cell.length_a   1.000
_cell.length_b   1.000
_cell.length_c   1.000
_cell.angle_alpha   90.00
_cell.angle_beta   90.00
_cell.angle_gamma   90.00
#
_symmetry.space_group_name_H-M   'P 1'
#
loop_
_entity.id
_entity.type
_entity.pdbx_description
1 polymer ?
#
loop_
_entity_poly.entity_id
_entity_poly.type
_entity_poly.pdbx_seq_one_letter_code
_entity_poly.pdbx_strand_id
1 'polypeptide(L)' 'MTAVATRPSRTALPRGGRHRLRVGELRTETGGLLPDVELTYETWGTLAADGSNAVLVLHALTGDAHVAAHEVA' A
#
# COMPACT_ATOMS: atom_id res chain seq x y z
N MET A 1 -2.87 -25.67 0.80
CA MET A 1 -2.30 -24.93 -0.35
C MET A 1 -1.74 -23.64 0.21
N THR A 2 -0.42 -23.50 0.28
CA THR A 2 0.24 -22.29 0.80
C THR A 2 0.56 -21.38 -0.38
N ALA A 3 -0.11 -20.24 -0.49
CA ALA A 3 0.23 -19.24 -1.50
C ALA A 3 1.44 -18.43 -1.00
N VAL A 4 2.56 -18.55 -1.70
CA VAL A 4 3.70 -17.63 -1.54
C VAL A 4 3.26 -16.28 -2.10
N ALA A 5 3.01 -15.30 -1.23
CA ALA A 5 2.81 -13.93 -1.65
C ALA A 5 4.17 -13.39 -2.16
N THR A 6 4.31 -13.32 -3.48
CA THR A 6 5.47 -12.67 -4.13
C THR A 6 5.49 -11.22 -3.68
N ARG A 7 6.42 -10.87 -2.79
CA ARG A 7 6.64 -9.49 -2.35
C ARG A 7 7.07 -8.68 -3.59
N PRO A 8 6.36 -7.60 -3.96
CA PRO A 8 6.83 -6.74 -5.04
C PRO A 8 8.25 -6.27 -4.70
N SER A 9 9.17 -6.38 -5.65
CA SER A 9 10.54 -5.90 -5.50
C SER A 9 10.51 -4.42 -5.15
N ARG A 10 11.28 -4.01 -4.12
CA ARG A 10 11.29 -2.65 -3.54
C ARG A 10 11.35 -1.53 -4.60
N THR A 11 11.96 -1.78 -5.75
CA THR A 11 12.32 -0.76 -6.76
C THR A 11 11.17 -0.30 -7.67
N ALA A 12 9.98 -0.91 -7.64
CA ALA A 12 8.93 -0.66 -8.63
C ALA A 12 7.59 -0.25 -8.02
N LEU A 13 7.59 0.66 -7.04
CA LEU A 13 6.33 1.30 -6.65
C LEU A 13 5.85 2.16 -7.83
N PRO A 14 4.63 1.91 -8.34
CA PRO A 14 4.08 2.72 -9.41
C PRO A 14 3.96 4.18 -8.93
N ARG A 15 4.18 5.12 -9.84
CA ARG A 15 4.18 6.55 -9.52
C ARG A 15 2.78 7.11 -9.69
N GLY A 16 2.32 7.82 -8.66
CA GLY A 16 1.07 8.59 -8.71
C GLY A 16 -0.18 7.72 -8.85
N GLY A 17 -1.32 8.34 -8.57
CA GLY A 17 -2.62 7.67 -8.58
C GLY A 17 -2.79 6.60 -7.50
N ARG A 18 -3.93 5.91 -7.59
CA ARG A 18 -4.39 4.92 -6.62
C ARG A 18 -3.94 3.52 -6.97
N HIS A 19 -3.29 2.87 -6.02
CA HIS A 19 -2.79 1.50 -6.12
C HIS A 19 -3.51 0.59 -5.15
N ARG A 20 -3.50 -0.71 -5.46
CA ARG A 20 -4.09 -1.75 -4.61
C ARG A 20 -3.09 -2.88 -4.43
N LEU A 21 -2.87 -3.27 -3.18
CA LEU A 21 -2.01 -4.37 -2.79
C LEU A 21 -2.89 -5.47 -2.20
N ARG A 22 -2.84 -6.67 -2.80
CA ARG A 22 -3.44 -7.86 -2.19
C ARG A 22 -2.58 -8.31 -1.01
N VAL A 23 -3.15 -8.22 0.18
CA VAL A 23 -2.58 -8.73 1.42
C VAL A 23 -2.91 -10.22 1.58
N GLY A 24 -4.06 -10.64 1.06
CA GLY A 24 -4.55 -12.02 1.18
C GLY A 24 -5.23 -12.25 2.52
N GLU A 25 -5.13 -13.47 3.04
CA GLU A 25 -5.76 -13.84 4.31
C GLU A 25 -5.19 -13.03 5.48
N LEU A 26 -6.05 -12.43 6.29
CA LEU A 26 -5.69 -11.66 7.49
C LEU A 26 -6.50 -12.11 8.70
N ARG A 27 -5.80 -12.48 9.78
CA ARG A 27 -6.42 -12.72 11.10
C ARG A 27 -6.44 -11.43 11.91
N THR A 28 -7.59 -11.07 12.45
CA THR A 28 -7.74 -9.89 13.29
C THR A 28 -7.36 -10.19 14.73
N GLU A 29 -7.00 -9.17 15.50
CA GLU A 29 -6.64 -9.29 16.92
C GLU A 29 -7.77 -9.92 17.77
N THR A 30 -9.02 -9.64 17.41
CA THR A 30 -10.21 -10.20 18.07
C THR A 30 -10.58 -11.62 17.59
N GLY A 31 -9.76 -12.24 16.74
CA GLY A 31 -9.91 -13.62 16.28
C GLY A 31 -10.71 -13.83 14.99
N GLY A 32 -11.12 -12.76 14.31
CA GLY A 32 -11.80 -12.83 13.01
C GLY A 32 -10.87 -13.21 11.85
N LEU A 33 -11.44 -13.73 10.77
CA LEU A 33 -10.72 -14.07 9.54
C LEU A 33 -11.27 -13.25 8.35
N LEU A 34 -10.39 -12.51 7.70
CA LEU A 34 -10.66 -11.85 6.42
C LEU A 34 -9.95 -12.65 5.32
N PRO A 35 -10.66 -13.32 4.40
CA PRO A 35 -10.04 -14.30 3.50
C PRO A 35 -9.22 -13.68 2.36
N ASP A 36 -9.52 -12.44 1.96
CA ASP A 36 -8.85 -11.78 0.83
C ASP A 36 -8.83 -10.25 1.05
N VAL A 37 -7.93 -9.78 1.90
CA VAL A 37 -7.76 -8.34 2.17
C VAL A 37 -7.01 -7.68 1.02
N GLU A 38 -7.56 -6.56 0.54
CA GLU A 38 -6.91 -5.66 -0.41
C GLU A 38 -6.73 -4.29 0.23
N LEU A 39 -5.48 -3.79 0.25
CA LEU A 39 -5.12 -2.49 0.79
C LEU A 39 -4.95 -1.47 -0.35
N THR A 40 -5.67 -0.36 -0.25
CA THR A 40 -5.51 0.77 -1.18
C THR A 40 -4.50 1.76 -0.62
N TYR A 41 -3.59 2.25 -1.48
CA TYR A 41 -2.62 3.29 -1.13
C TYR A 41 -2.33 4.19 -2.34
N GLU A 42 -1.75 5.37 -2.08
CA GLU A 42 -1.22 6.28 -3.10
C GLU A 42 0.24 6.60 -2.78
N THR A 43 1.01 6.99 -3.80
CA THR A 43 2.42 7.39 -3.64
C THR A 43 2.67 8.77 -4.24
N TRP A 44 3.61 9.49 -3.64
CA TRP A 44 4.10 10.79 -4.13
C TRP A 44 5.63 10.77 -4.17
N GLY A 45 6.19 11.37 -5.22
CA GLY A 45 7.62 11.42 -5.45
C GLY A 45 8.21 10.12 -6.03
N THR A 46 9.52 9.95 -5.87
CA THR A 46 10.28 8.81 -6.41
C THR A 46 11.00 8.08 -5.28
N LEU A 47 10.80 6.77 -5.21
CA LEU A 47 11.52 5.92 -4.29
C LEU A 47 13.00 5.80 -4.72
N ALA A 48 13.92 5.95 -3.78
CA ALA A 48 15.33 5.70 -3.99
C ALA A 48 15.58 4.24 -4.39
N ALA A 49 16.65 3.97 -5.15
CA ALA A 49 16.98 2.62 -5.61
C ALA A 49 17.17 1.63 -4.45
N ASP A 50 17.71 2.11 -3.32
CA ASP A 50 17.88 1.36 -2.08
C ASP A 50 16.62 1.35 -1.20
N GLY A 51 15.58 2.13 -1.54
CA GLY A 51 14.32 2.29 -0.82
C GLY A 51 14.45 2.95 0.56
N SER A 52 15.47 3.77 0.78
CA SER A 52 15.75 4.43 2.07
C SER A 52 14.85 5.63 2.39
N ASN A 53 14.16 6.20 1.39
CA ASN A 53 13.39 7.44 1.52
C ASN A 53 11.87 7.25 1.63
N ALA A 54 11.39 6.06 1.98
CA ALA A 54 9.96 5.82 2.14
C ALA A 54 9.44 6.45 3.44
N VAL A 55 8.37 7.25 3.35
CA VAL A 55 7.63 7.81 4.49
C VAL A 55 6.20 7.31 4.44
N LEU A 56 5.71 6.72 5.53
CA LEU A 56 4.34 6.26 5.67
C LEU A 56 3.48 7.35 6.31
N VAL A 57 2.39 7.71 5.64
CA VAL A 57 1.37 8.62 6.19
C VAL A 57 0.13 7.81 6.52
N LEU A 58 -0.32 7.91 7.77
CA LEU A 58 -1.58 7.32 8.23
C LEU A 58 -2.64 8.40 8.31
N HIS A 59 -3.79 8.16 7.69
CA HIS A 59 -4.89 9.11 7.72
C HIS A 59 -5.64 9.08 9.06
N ALA A 60 -6.38 10.15 9.34
CA ALA A 60 -7.35 10.19 10.44
C ALA A 60 -8.60 9.34 10.11
N LEU A 61 -9.56 9.24 11.03
CA LEU A 61 -10.72 8.34 10.89
C LEU A 61 -11.52 8.52 9.60
N THR A 62 -11.70 9.75 9.13
CA THR A 62 -12.52 10.06 7.94
C THR A 62 -11.71 10.38 6.69
N GLY A 63 -10.38 10.24 6.76
CA GLY A 63 -9.52 10.41 5.60
C GLY A 63 -9.47 9.14 4.74
N ASP A 64 -8.81 9.23 3.59
CA ASP A 64 -8.53 8.08 2.74
C ASP A 64 -7.09 8.10 2.23
N ALA A 65 -6.79 7.26 1.23
CA ALA A 65 -5.45 7.17 0.66
C ALA A 65 -4.98 8.44 -0.06
N HIS A 66 -5.85 9.40 -0.38
CA HIS A 66 -5.53 10.60 -1.16
C HIS A 66 -5.16 11.78 -0.25
N VAL A 67 -3.88 11.87 0.15
CA VAL A 67 -3.42 12.92 1.08
C VAL A 67 -3.13 14.26 0.41
N ALA A 68 -2.78 14.26 -0.87
CA ALA A 68 -2.42 15.46 -1.62
C ALA A 68 -2.74 15.30 -3.11
N ALA A 69 -3.00 16.44 -3.77
CA ALA A 69 -3.22 16.47 -5.22
C ALA A 69 -2.02 15.89 -5.99
N HIS A 70 -2.29 15.22 -7.11
CA HIS A 70 -1.26 14.84 -8.07
C HIS A 70 -0.92 16.05 -8.93
N GLU A 71 0.36 16.25 -9.23
CA GLU A 71 0.75 17.28 -10.20
C GLU A 71 0.11 16.98 -11.56
N VAL A 72 -0.55 17.99 -12.12
CA VAL A 72 -1.05 17.93 -13.50
C VAL A 72 0.13 18.33 -14.38
N ALA A 73 0.52 17.45 -15.31
CA ALA A 73 1.50 17.76 -16.33
C ALA A 73 1.03 18.90 -17.25
#